data_AF-E6N4I1-F1
#
_entry.id   AF-E6N4I1-F1
#
_cell.length_a   1.000
_cell.length_b   1.000
_cell.length_c   1.000
_cell.angle_alpha   90.00
_cell.angle_beta   90.00
_cell.angle_gamma   90.00
#
_symmetry.space_group_name_H-M   'P 1'
#
loop_
_entity.id
_entity.type
_entity.pdbx_description
1 polymer ?
#
loop_
_entity_poly.entity_id
_entity_poly.type
_entity_poly.pdbx_seq_one_letter_code
_entity_poly.pdbx_strand_id
1 'polypeptide(L)'
;MKAKTSLVLFATIAAGALILAVAQLQPSLALSANGGQKQPASLETIFSTLNGKTPNEVYEEIDRLTDSEYQTLLNSIKPRFSAAPPFRCTPDMGTRLCELLSRSSANGVVEPWEFCFNEPIDAGCPAATFCDAYSGRCQSSQGPCFLDQARQNFERGG
;
A
#
# COMPACT_ATOMS: atom_id res chain seq x y z
N MET A 1 2.76 48.74 53.57
CA MET A 1 2.94 48.27 54.96
C MET A 1 2.31 46.88 55.04
N LYS A 2 3.12 45.81 55.09
CA LYS A 2 3.38 44.95 56.28
C LYS A 2 2.07 44.32 56.83
N ALA A 3 1.94 43.02 57.11
CA ALA A 3 2.90 42.01 57.57
C ALA A 3 2.34 40.60 57.26
N LYS A 4 3.16 39.59 56.91
CA LYS A 4 3.72 38.53 57.79
C LYS A 4 2.66 37.89 58.71
N THR A 5 2.40 36.58 58.70
CA THR A 5 3.27 35.47 59.15
C THR A 5 2.60 34.13 58.77
N SER A 6 3.26 33.18 58.11
CA SER A 6 4.22 32.19 58.64
C SER A 6 3.56 31.07 59.47
N LEU A 7 3.53 29.84 58.92
CA LEU A 7 3.75 28.63 59.72
C LEU A 7 4.45 27.57 58.86
N VAL A 8 5.52 27.07 59.45
CA VAL A 8 6.61 26.24 58.93
C VAL A 8 6.47 24.85 59.55
N LEU A 9 6.95 23.79 58.87
CA LEU A 9 7.79 22.67 59.38
C LEU A 9 7.56 21.44 58.47
N PHE A 10 8.52 20.99 57.65
CA PHE A 10 9.81 20.32 57.90
C PHE A 10 9.74 18.84 58.31
N ALA A 11 10.13 17.97 57.38
CA ALA A 11 10.99 16.78 57.53
C ALA A 11 11.42 16.36 56.10
N THR A 12 12.64 16.56 55.56
CA THR A 12 13.97 15.91 55.79
C THR A 12 13.86 14.40 56.05
N ILE A 13 14.47 13.48 55.29
CA ILE A 13 15.92 13.18 55.10
C ILE A 13 15.98 12.25 53.84
N ALA A 14 16.65 12.56 52.72
CA ALA A 14 18.08 12.59 52.39
C ALA A 14 18.81 11.22 52.37
N ALA A 15 19.24 10.79 51.18
CA ALA A 15 20.50 10.09 50.84
C ALA A 15 20.29 9.47 49.43
N GLY A 16 20.92 9.95 48.35
CA GLY A 16 22.36 9.89 48.06
C GLY A 16 22.59 8.69 47.11
N ALA A 17 23.29 8.74 45.98
CA ALA A 17 24.17 9.74 45.40
C ALA A 17 24.24 9.53 43.87
N LEU A 18 24.57 10.63 43.17
CA LEU A 18 25.00 10.70 41.78
C LEU A 18 26.30 9.92 41.55
N ILE A 19 26.39 9.13 40.47
CA ILE A 19 27.64 8.95 39.71
C ILE A 19 27.31 8.95 38.21
N LEU A 20 27.96 9.86 37.49
CA LEU A 20 28.03 9.98 36.04
C LEU A 20 28.80 8.81 35.40
N ALA A 21 28.52 8.60 34.11
CA ALA A 21 29.45 8.26 33.02
C ALA A 21 29.32 6.86 32.38
N VAL A 22 28.81 6.91 31.14
CA VAL A 22 29.36 6.26 29.93
C VAL A 22 29.85 4.81 30.08
N ALA A 23 28.99 3.85 29.72
CA ALA A 23 29.41 2.61 29.09
C ALA A 23 28.23 1.96 28.34
N GLN A 24 28.39 1.88 27.01
CA GLN A 24 27.92 0.77 26.16
C GLN A 24 26.40 0.61 25.97
N LEU A 25 25.90 1.28 24.92
CA LEU A 25 24.89 0.70 24.03
C LEU A 25 25.40 -0.66 23.54
N GLN A 26 25.03 -1.74 24.22
CA GLN A 26 25.11 -3.08 23.64
C GLN A 26 23.84 -3.31 22.81
N PRO A 27 23.95 -3.63 21.51
CA PRO A 27 22.84 -4.24 20.80
C PRO A 27 22.66 -5.63 21.41
N SER A 28 21.51 -5.90 22.01
CA SER A 28 21.18 -7.22 22.50
C SER A 28 21.14 -8.16 21.30
N LEU A 29 22.16 -9.01 21.18
CA LEU A 29 22.07 -10.25 20.41
C LEU A 29 20.88 -11.04 20.97
N ALA A 30 19.77 -11.03 20.24
CA ALA A 30 18.73 -12.03 20.41
C ALA A 30 19.23 -13.31 19.73
N LEU A 31 19.59 -14.28 20.58
CA LEU A 31 19.99 -15.63 20.24
C LEU A 31 18.92 -16.28 19.33
N SER A 32 19.39 -16.87 18.25
CA SER A 32 18.65 -17.74 17.34
C SER A 32 17.98 -18.87 18.10
N ALA A 33 16.65 -18.88 18.09
CA ALA A 33 15.85 -20.09 18.28
C ALA A 33 15.29 -20.47 16.90
N ASN A 34 15.77 -21.60 16.38
CA ASN A 34 15.29 -22.24 15.16
C ASN A 34 13.77 -22.52 15.28
N GLY A 35 13.00 -21.64 14.69
CA GLY A 35 11.55 -21.70 14.56
C GLY A 35 11.15 -20.53 13.68
N GLY A 36 11.39 -20.65 12.38
CA GLY A 36 11.19 -19.58 11.41
C GLY A 36 9.72 -19.15 11.35
N GLN A 37 9.31 -18.27 12.26
CA GLN A 37 8.14 -17.43 12.07
C GLN A 37 8.51 -16.49 10.93
N LYS A 38 8.08 -16.82 9.71
CA LYS A 38 7.98 -15.84 8.63
C LYS A 38 7.16 -14.69 9.19
N GLN A 39 7.78 -13.53 9.43
CA GLN A 39 7.01 -12.31 9.65
C GLN A 39 6.03 -12.16 8.47
N PRO A 40 4.76 -11.84 8.72
CA PRO A 40 3.83 -11.58 7.64
C PRO A 40 4.43 -10.49 6.75
N ALA A 41 4.43 -10.71 5.42
CA ALA A 41 4.99 -9.74 4.49
C ALA A 41 4.29 -8.39 4.68
N SER A 42 5.06 -7.29 4.63
CA SER A 42 4.48 -5.95 4.72
C SER A 42 3.61 -5.67 3.50
N LEU A 43 2.65 -4.76 3.63
CA LEU A 43 1.77 -4.36 2.52
C LEU A 43 2.58 -3.91 1.29
N GLU A 44 3.64 -3.15 1.52
CA GLU A 44 4.55 -2.66 0.46
C GLU A 44 5.25 -3.82 -0.25
N THR A 45 5.62 -4.87 0.51
CA THR A 45 6.25 -6.07 -0.05
C THR A 45 5.26 -6.79 -0.97
N ILE A 46 4.02 -6.97 -0.53
CA ILE A 46 2.97 -7.60 -1.34
C ILE A 46 2.66 -6.75 -2.58
N PHE A 47 2.57 -5.43 -2.45
CA PHE A 47 2.32 -4.55 -3.60
C PHE A 47 3.47 -4.59 -4.59
N SER A 48 4.72 -4.65 -4.11
CA SER A 48 5.89 -4.75 -4.97
C SER A 48 5.93 -6.04 -5.78
N THR A 49 5.39 -7.15 -5.26
CA THR A 49 5.31 -8.40 -6.02
C THR A 49 4.23 -8.37 -7.08
N LEU A 50 3.14 -7.61 -6.89
CA LEU A 50 2.04 -7.51 -7.86
C LEU A 50 2.29 -6.46 -8.94
N ASN A 51 3.04 -5.39 -8.63
CA ASN A 51 3.26 -4.29 -9.55
C ASN A 51 4.08 -4.70 -10.79
N GLY A 52 3.67 -4.19 -11.95
CA GLY A 52 4.36 -4.43 -13.22
C GLY A 52 4.12 -5.81 -13.85
N LYS A 53 3.34 -6.68 -13.21
CA LYS A 53 2.91 -7.97 -13.76
C LYS A 53 1.72 -7.81 -14.70
N THR A 54 1.57 -8.78 -15.61
CA THR A 54 0.36 -8.95 -16.43
C THR A 54 -0.83 -9.38 -15.57
N PRO A 55 -2.07 -9.24 -16.05
CA PRO A 55 -3.24 -9.60 -15.25
C PRO A 55 -3.25 -11.04 -14.76
N ASN A 56 -2.91 -11.99 -15.65
CA ASN A 56 -2.88 -13.41 -15.28
C ASN A 56 -1.83 -13.69 -14.19
N GLU A 57 -0.65 -13.08 -14.30
CA GLU A 57 0.39 -13.22 -13.27
C GLU A 57 -0.06 -12.63 -11.94
N VAL A 58 -0.74 -11.48 -11.94
CA VAL A 58 -1.28 -10.89 -10.70
C VAL A 58 -2.33 -11.80 -10.07
N TYR A 59 -3.23 -12.38 -10.87
CA TYR A 59 -4.27 -13.29 -10.36
C TYR A 59 -3.65 -14.57 -9.77
N GLU A 60 -2.66 -15.15 -10.45
CA GLU A 60 -1.92 -16.30 -9.92
C GLU A 60 -1.21 -15.96 -8.61
N GLU A 61 -0.59 -14.79 -8.48
CA GLU A 61 0.07 -14.40 -7.23
C GLU A 61 -0.94 -14.22 -6.09
N ILE A 62 -2.10 -13.61 -6.34
CA ILE A 62 -3.17 -13.46 -5.33
C ILE A 62 -3.63 -14.82 -4.80
N ASP A 63 -3.76 -15.80 -5.68
CA ASP A 63 -4.14 -17.16 -5.30
C ASP A 63 -3.01 -17.87 -4.52
N ARG A 64 -1.75 -17.49 -4.75
CA ARG A 64 -0.57 -18.03 -4.03
C ARG A 64 -0.29 -17.36 -2.68
N LEU A 65 -0.88 -16.19 -2.40
CA LEU A 65 -0.69 -15.52 -1.11
C LEU A 65 -1.07 -16.43 0.06
N THR A 66 -0.34 -16.31 1.16
CA THR A 66 -0.78 -16.90 2.43
C THR A 66 -2.05 -16.19 2.92
N ASP A 67 -2.86 -16.87 3.75
CA ASP A 67 -4.07 -16.24 4.29
C ASP A 67 -3.78 -14.94 5.05
N SER A 68 -2.64 -14.85 5.75
CA SER A 68 -2.23 -13.62 6.43
C SER A 68 -1.90 -12.47 5.48
N GLU A 69 -1.25 -12.75 4.36
CA GLU A 69 -0.93 -11.75 3.34
C GLU A 69 -2.22 -11.28 2.64
N TYR A 70 -3.10 -12.23 2.32
CA TYR A 70 -4.39 -11.94 1.73
C TYR A 70 -5.28 -11.08 2.64
N GLN A 71 -5.32 -11.38 3.95
CA GLN A 71 -6.02 -10.54 4.92
C GLN A 71 -5.37 -9.15 5.08
N THR A 72 -4.04 -9.06 4.96
CA THR A 72 -3.35 -7.77 4.96
C THR A 72 -3.80 -6.92 3.76
N LEU A 73 -3.93 -7.52 2.58
CA LEU A 73 -4.51 -6.85 1.40
C LEU A 73 -5.93 -6.38 1.67
N LEU A 74 -6.84 -7.27 2.09
CA LEU A 74 -8.24 -6.93 2.33
C LEU A 74 -8.42 -5.77 3.32
N ASN A 75 -7.61 -5.73 4.38
CA ASN A 75 -7.69 -4.69 5.40
C ASN A 75 -7.07 -3.36 4.98
N SER A 76 -6.24 -3.36 3.94
CA SER A 76 -5.65 -2.14 3.37
C SER A 76 -6.56 -1.39 2.39
N ILE A 77 -7.59 -2.07 1.89
CA ILE A 77 -8.50 -1.50 0.89
C ILE A 77 -9.29 -0.35 1.50
N LYS A 78 -9.26 0.79 0.80
CA LYS A 78 -10.08 1.94 1.15
C LYS A 78 -11.56 1.60 0.92
N PRO A 79 -12.48 2.03 1.82
CA PRO A 79 -13.89 1.81 1.62
C PRO A 79 -14.40 2.41 0.30
N ARG A 80 -15.28 1.66 -0.36
CA ARG A 80 -15.99 2.07 -1.58
C ARG A 80 -16.82 3.32 -1.36
N PHE A 81 -17.05 4.09 -2.43
CA PHE A 81 -18.00 5.18 -2.39
C PHE A 81 -19.41 4.66 -2.08
N SER A 82 -20.18 5.39 -1.28
CA SER A 82 -21.56 5.00 -0.95
C SER A 82 -22.50 4.93 -2.16
N ALA A 83 -22.18 5.67 -3.23
CA ALA A 83 -22.89 5.66 -4.50
C ALA A 83 -22.30 4.68 -5.53
N ALA A 84 -21.28 3.89 -5.16
CA ALA A 84 -20.67 2.92 -6.06
C ALA A 84 -21.69 1.84 -6.48
N PRO A 85 -21.74 1.47 -7.76
CA PRO A 85 -22.56 0.34 -8.18
C PRO A 85 -22.05 -0.96 -7.56
N PRO A 86 -22.92 -1.95 -7.29
CA PRO A 86 -22.48 -3.23 -6.77
C PRO A 86 -21.54 -3.92 -7.75
N PHE A 87 -20.41 -4.42 -7.25
CA PHE A 87 -19.47 -5.20 -8.06
C PHE A 87 -20.03 -6.61 -8.27
N ARG A 88 -19.87 -7.17 -9.48
CA ARG A 88 -20.35 -8.51 -9.82
C ARG A 88 -19.20 -9.38 -10.27
N CYS A 89 -18.98 -10.48 -9.57
CA CYS A 89 -17.98 -11.47 -9.95
C CYS A 89 -18.48 -12.35 -11.10
N THR A 90 -17.60 -12.63 -12.06
CA THR A 90 -17.87 -13.58 -13.12
C THR A 90 -17.52 -15.00 -12.67
N PRO A 91 -18.10 -16.05 -13.28
CA PRO A 91 -17.79 -17.44 -12.93
C PRO A 91 -16.31 -17.82 -13.12
N ASP A 92 -15.62 -17.15 -14.04
CA ASP A 92 -14.22 -17.40 -14.35
C ASP A 92 -13.24 -16.67 -13.40
N MET A 93 -13.76 -15.86 -12.48
CA MET A 93 -12.96 -15.10 -11.52
C MET A 93 -12.70 -15.94 -10.27
N GLY A 94 -11.43 -16.03 -9.87
CA GLY A 94 -11.04 -16.67 -8.60
C GLY A 94 -11.75 -16.01 -7.40
N THR A 95 -12.07 -16.80 -6.37
CA THR A 95 -12.83 -16.32 -5.19
C THR A 95 -12.10 -15.19 -4.47
N ARG A 96 -10.78 -15.29 -4.32
CA ARG A 96 -9.95 -14.25 -3.69
C ARG A 96 -9.92 -12.95 -4.48
N LEU A 97 -9.79 -13.06 -5.81
CA LEU A 97 -9.82 -11.91 -6.71
C LEU A 97 -11.20 -11.22 -6.70
N CYS A 98 -12.26 -12.02 -6.75
CA CYS A 98 -13.64 -11.56 -6.64
C CYS A 98 -13.87 -10.76 -5.35
N GLU A 99 -13.43 -11.26 -4.21
CA GLU A 99 -13.60 -10.54 -2.94
C GLU A 99 -12.77 -9.24 -2.93
N LEU A 100 -11.52 -9.25 -3.40
CA LEU A 100 -10.70 -8.04 -3.51
C LEU A 100 -11.40 -6.96 -4.34
N LEU A 101 -11.78 -7.30 -5.58
CA LEU A 101 -12.46 -6.37 -6.48
C LEU A 101 -13.82 -5.93 -5.93
N SER A 102 -14.54 -6.81 -5.22
CA SER A 102 -15.82 -6.43 -4.60
C SER A 102 -15.68 -5.37 -3.51
N ARG A 103 -14.49 -5.25 -2.90
CA ARG A 103 -14.17 -4.26 -1.87
C ARG A 103 -13.43 -3.05 -2.41
N SER A 104 -12.60 -3.20 -3.43
CA SER A 104 -11.78 -2.11 -3.97
C SER A 104 -12.51 -1.28 -5.02
N SER A 105 -13.31 -1.91 -5.88
CA SER A 105 -13.94 -1.22 -7.00
C SER A 105 -14.73 0.03 -6.61
N ALA A 106 -14.53 1.11 -7.35
CA ALA A 106 -15.11 2.43 -7.11
C ALA A 106 -14.83 2.96 -5.70
N ASN A 107 -13.55 2.95 -5.29
CA ASN A 107 -13.06 3.62 -4.09
C ASN A 107 -12.16 4.85 -4.40
N GLY A 108 -11.85 5.07 -5.69
CA GLY A 108 -11.03 6.18 -6.19
C GLY A 108 -9.52 5.96 -6.06
N VAL A 109 -9.07 4.73 -5.85
CA VAL A 109 -7.68 4.28 -5.84
C VAL A 109 -7.58 3.14 -6.85
N VAL A 110 -6.47 3.05 -7.57
CA VAL A 110 -6.22 1.93 -8.49
C VAL A 110 -5.28 0.94 -7.81
N GLU A 111 -5.81 -0.17 -7.33
CA GLU A 111 -5.01 -1.24 -6.74
C GLU A 111 -4.29 -2.10 -7.78
N PRO A 112 -3.21 -2.82 -7.42
CA PRO A 112 -2.43 -3.60 -8.38
C PRO A 112 -3.22 -4.67 -9.15
N TRP A 113 -4.32 -5.18 -8.59
CA TRP A 113 -5.21 -6.19 -9.19
C TRP A 113 -6.37 -5.61 -10.00
N GLU A 114 -6.50 -4.29 -10.02
CA GLU A 114 -7.48 -3.59 -10.83
C GLU A 114 -6.87 -3.25 -12.18
N PHE A 115 -7.56 -3.63 -13.24
CA PHE A 115 -7.17 -3.47 -14.63
C PHE A 115 -8.33 -2.84 -15.40
N CYS A 116 -8.03 -2.13 -16.48
CA CYS A 116 -9.03 -1.36 -17.22
C CYS A 116 -10.23 -2.18 -17.76
N PHE A 117 -10.11 -3.51 -17.83
CA PHE A 117 -11.19 -4.40 -18.26
C PHE A 117 -11.99 -5.04 -17.10
N ASN A 118 -11.43 -5.14 -15.89
CA ASN A 118 -12.13 -5.74 -14.74
C ASN A 118 -12.72 -4.67 -13.80
N GLU A 119 -12.10 -3.49 -13.78
CA GLU A 119 -12.48 -2.33 -12.98
C GLU A 119 -12.36 -1.08 -13.87
N PRO A 120 -13.44 -0.73 -14.59
CA PRO A 120 -13.42 0.41 -15.50
C PRO A 120 -13.71 1.76 -14.83
N ILE A 121 -14.02 1.79 -13.53
CA ILE A 121 -14.44 3.03 -12.84
C ILE A 121 -13.21 3.77 -12.32
N ASP A 122 -12.34 3.08 -11.61
CA ASP A 122 -11.08 3.56 -11.07
C ASP A 122 -9.93 3.31 -12.05
N ALA A 123 -9.82 2.11 -12.64
CA ALA A 123 -8.72 1.75 -13.56
C ALA A 123 -9.05 1.94 -15.06
N GLY A 124 -10.21 2.53 -15.36
CA GLY A 124 -10.67 2.80 -16.72
C GLY A 124 -9.77 3.76 -17.50
N CYS A 125 -9.76 3.60 -18.82
CA CYS A 125 -8.89 4.40 -19.67
C CYS A 125 -9.46 5.79 -19.97
N PRO A 126 -8.67 6.87 -19.78
CA PRO A 126 -9.10 8.21 -20.13
C PRO A 126 -9.23 8.38 -21.65
N ALA A 127 -9.88 9.46 -22.07
CA ALA A 127 -10.11 9.76 -23.49
C ALA A 127 -8.82 9.69 -24.33
N ALA A 128 -8.93 9.17 -25.56
CA ALA A 128 -7.82 8.92 -26.49
C ALA A 128 -6.75 7.90 -26.02
N THR A 129 -7.09 7.06 -25.04
CA THR A 129 -6.33 5.86 -24.70
C THR A 129 -7.22 4.63 -24.82
N PHE A 130 -6.63 3.44 -24.94
CA PHE A 130 -7.35 2.18 -24.97
C PHE A 130 -6.80 1.22 -23.94
N CYS A 131 -7.64 0.28 -23.51
CA CYS A 131 -7.24 -0.79 -22.61
C CYS A 131 -6.43 -1.82 -23.39
N ASP A 132 -5.14 -1.93 -23.11
CA ASP A 132 -4.30 -2.95 -23.72
C ASP A 132 -4.63 -4.31 -23.11
N ALA A 133 -5.06 -5.25 -23.95
CA ALA A 133 -5.55 -6.56 -23.51
C ALA A 133 -4.45 -7.41 -22.85
N TYR A 134 -3.17 -7.15 -23.14
CA TYR A 134 -2.05 -7.92 -22.60
C TYR A 134 -1.60 -7.42 -21.23
N SER A 135 -1.46 -6.10 -21.07
CA SER A 135 -1.04 -5.50 -19.80
C SER A 135 -2.20 -5.19 -18.86
N GLY A 136 -3.43 -5.09 -19.37
CA GLY A 136 -4.59 -4.58 -18.60
C GLY A 136 -4.44 -3.13 -18.17
N ARG A 137 -3.52 -2.38 -18.81
CA ARG A 137 -3.25 -0.97 -18.54
C ARG A 137 -3.63 -0.12 -19.75
N CYS A 138 -3.82 1.16 -19.50
CA CYS A 138 -4.17 2.10 -20.54
C CYS A 138 -2.96 2.46 -21.38
N GLN A 139 -3.10 2.35 -22.70
CA GLN A 139 -2.10 2.73 -23.67
C GLN A 139 -2.62 3.84 -24.58
N SER A 140 -1.70 4.71 -25.01
CA SER A 140 -2.00 5.76 -25.99
C SER A 140 -2.49 5.13 -27.29
N SER A 141 -3.63 5.60 -27.82
CA SER A 141 -4.10 5.23 -29.16
C SER A 141 -3.13 5.68 -30.25
N GLN A 142 -2.27 6.65 -29.91
CA GLN A 142 -1.23 7.15 -30.77
C GLN A 142 0.04 6.36 -30.43
N GLY A 143 0.31 5.33 -31.23
CA GLY A 143 1.46 4.45 -31.02
C GLY A 143 2.81 5.19 -30.98
N PRO A 144 3.92 4.50 -30.70
CA PRO A 144 5.23 5.12 -30.50
C PRO A 144 5.66 6.03 -31.66
N CYS A 145 5.26 5.70 -32.89
CA CYS A 145 5.56 6.52 -34.08
C CYS A 145 4.94 7.93 -34.02
N PHE A 146 3.77 8.10 -33.40
CA PHE A 146 3.17 9.41 -33.23
C PHE A 146 3.94 10.26 -32.22
N LEU A 147 4.42 9.65 -31.13
CA LEU A 147 5.26 10.35 -30.15
C LEU A 147 6.57 10.82 -30.77
N ASP A 148 7.17 10.01 -31.64
CA ASP A 148 8.37 10.41 -32.39
C ASP A 148 8.08 11.53 -33.38
N GLN A 149 6.95 11.49 -34.08
CA GLN A 149 6.54 12.57 -34.98
C GLN A 149 6.22 13.87 -34.22
N ALA A 150 5.52 13.78 -33.09
CA ALA A 150 5.23 14.91 -32.23
C ALA A 150 6.52 15.52 -31.64
N ARG A 151 7.47 14.68 -31.22
CA ARG A 151 8.80 15.11 -30.78
C ARG A 151 9.55 15.84 -31.89
N GLN A 152 9.60 15.27 -33.09
CA GLN A 152 10.27 15.89 -34.24
C GLN A 152 9.63 17.23 -34.62
N ASN A 153 8.30 17.34 -34.55
CA ASN A 153 7.59 18.58 -34.82
C ASN A 153 7.85 19.64 -33.73
N PHE A 154 7.91 19.23 -32.46
CA PHE A 154 8.27 20.11 -31.35
C PHE A 154 9.72 20.62 -31.47
N GLU A 155 10.67 19.74 -31.79
CA GLU A 155 12.08 20.09 -32.02
C GLU A 155 12.27 21.03 -33.22
N ARG A 156 11.34 21.04 -34.17
CA ARG A 156 11.35 21.92 -35.35
C ARG A 156 10.58 23.23 -35.18
N GLY A 157 10.00 23.47 -34.00
CA GLY A 157 9.47 24.79 -33.63
C GLY A 157 7.97 25.00 -33.82
N GLY A 158 7.19 23.97 -34.18
CA GLY A 158 5.72 24.05 -34.27
C GLY A 158 5.20 24.81 -35.48
#